data_AF-A0A2S6USZ0-F1
#
_entry.id   AF-A0A2S6USZ0-F1
#
_cell.length_a   1.000
_cell.length_b   1.000
_cell.length_c   1.000
_cell.angle_alpha   90.00
_cell.angle_beta   90.00
_cell.angle_gamma   90.00
#
_symmetry.space_group_name_H-M   'P 1'
#
loop_
_entity.id
_entity.type
_entity.pdbx_description
1 polymer ?
#
loop_
_entity_poly.entity_id
_entity_poly.type
_entity_poly.pdbx_seq_one_letter_code
_entity_poly.pdbx_strand_id
1 'polypeptide(L)' 'MANYKLTREDIMSMSEYKRIRNERRQEIRAIKRDRRLSCGPDATFYFENYETMHHQVHEMLFIEKGGDSQ' A
#
# COMPACT_ATOMS: atom_id res chain seq x y z
N MET A 1 5.53 19.15 11.81
CA MET A 1 5.82 18.54 10.49
C MET A 1 4.94 17.29 10.38
N ALA A 2 4.28 17.06 9.25
CA ALA A 2 3.50 15.84 9.07
C ALA A 2 4.46 14.63 9.14
N ASN A 3 4.16 13.69 10.03
CA ASN A 3 4.98 12.51 10.23
C ASN A 3 4.54 11.44 9.21
N TYR A 4 5.35 11.20 8.19
CA TYR A 4 5.07 10.22 7.12
C TYR A 4 5.62 8.83 7.41
N LYS A 5 6.01 8.57 8.67
CA LYS A 5 6.59 7.29 9.09
C LYS A 5 5.47 6.30 9.36
N LEU A 6 5.48 5.18 8.62
CA LEU A 6 4.63 4.04 8.92
C LEU A 6 5.16 3.32 10.16
N THR A 7 4.33 3.15 11.18
CA THR A 7 4.65 2.37 12.38
C THR A 7 3.78 1.13 12.51
N ARG A 8 4.03 0.27 13.50
CA ARG A 8 3.23 -0.94 13.70
C ARG A 8 1.79 -0.60 14.08
N GLU A 9 1.60 0.49 14.79
CA GLU A 9 0.29 0.98 15.25
C GLU A 9 -0.61 1.40 14.08
N ASP A 10 -0.03 1.69 12.91
CA ASP A 10 -0.77 2.03 11.69
C ASP A 10 -1.25 0.79 10.92
N ILE A 11 -0.80 -0.41 11.31
CA ILE A 11 -1.14 -1.66 10.62
C ILE A 11 -2.46 -2.19 11.17
N MET A 12 -3.46 -2.28 10.29
CA MET A 12 -4.76 -2.86 10.59
C MET A 12 -4.64 -4.36 10.82
N SER A 13 -5.56 -4.93 11.61
CA SER A 13 -5.69 -6.38 11.66
C SER A 13 -6.06 -6.93 10.28
N MET A 14 -5.61 -8.15 9.97
CA MET A 14 -5.91 -8.76 8.66
C MET A 14 -7.41 -9.00 8.44
N SER A 15 -8.20 -9.11 9.52
CA SER A 15 -9.67 -9.21 9.44
C SER A 15 -10.31 -7.88 9.03
N GLU A 16 -9.86 -6.75 9.59
CA GLU A 16 -10.30 -5.41 9.21
C GLU A 16 -9.86 -5.09 7.79
N TYR A 17 -8.59 -5.33 7.47
CA TYR A 17 -8.05 -5.09 6.13
C TYR A 17 -8.81 -5.88 5.07
N LYS A 18 -9.14 -7.16 5.34
CA LYS A 18 -9.93 -8.00 4.42
C LYS A 18 -11.28 -7.37 4.05
N ARG A 19 -11.94 -6.67 4.99
CA ARG A 19 -13.25 -6.05 4.75
C ARG A 19 -13.16 -4.89 3.75
N ILE A 20 -12.09 -4.11 3.82
CA ILE A 20 -11.93 -2.89 3.01
C ILE A 20 -11.01 -3.07 1.80
N ARG A 21 -10.33 -4.21 1.68
CA ARG A 21 -9.28 -4.47 0.68
C ARG A 21 -9.66 -4.08 -0.75
N ASN A 22 -10.89 -4.40 -1.17
CA ASN A 22 -11.36 -4.12 -2.52
C ASN A 22 -11.53 -2.62 -2.78
N GLU A 23 -12.11 -1.89 -1.83
CA GLU A 23 -12.27 -0.44 -1.89
C GLU A 23 -10.90 0.24 -1.88
N ARG A 24 -10.04 -0.15 -0.93
CA ARG A 24 -8.68 0.36 -0.82
C ARG A 24 -7.87 0.17 -2.09
N ARG A 25 -8.01 -0.97 -2.77
CA ARG A 25 -7.37 -1.21 -4.06
C ARG A 25 -7.80 -0.21 -5.14
N GLN A 26 -9.07 0.19 -5.18
CA GLN A 26 -9.56 1.17 -6.16
C GLN A 26 -9.02 2.57 -5.86
N GLU A 27 -9.02 2.96 -4.58
CA GLU A 27 -8.42 4.23 -4.14
C GLU A 27 -6.94 4.32 -4.52
N ILE A 28 -6.16 3.28 -4.23
CA ILE A 28 -4.72 3.26 -4.52
C ILE A 28 -4.46 3.26 -6.03
N ARG A 29 -5.30 2.61 -6.85
CA ARG A 29 -5.20 2.70 -8.31
C ARG A 29 -5.40 4.12 -8.82
N ALA A 30 -6.35 4.87 -8.25
CA ALA A 30 -6.55 6.27 -8.58
C ALA A 30 -5.33 7.11 -8.18
N ILE A 31 -4.81 6.93 -6.95
CA ILE A 31 -3.62 7.64 -6.46
C ILE A 31 -2.37 7.32 -7.29
N LYS A 32 -2.16 6.05 -7.66
CA LYS A 32 -1.00 5.62 -8.45
C LYS A 32 -1.02 6.15 -9.88
N ARG A 33 -2.19 6.48 -10.43
CA ARG A 33 -2.33 7.02 -11.79
C ARG A 33 -1.51 8.30 -11.95
N ASP A 34 -1.64 9.22 -11.01
CA ASP A 34 -1.01 10.54 -11.06
C ASP A 34 0.46 10.52 -10.59
N ARG A 35 0.94 9.34 -10.16
CA ARG A 35 2.28 9.11 -9.60
C ARG A 35 3.14 8.18 -10.44
N ARG A 36 2.68 7.86 -11.66
CA ARG A 36 3.36 6.95 -12.58
C ARG A 36 4.02 7.75 -13.70
N LEU A 37 5.32 7.57 -13.87
CA LEU A 37 6.10 8.17 -14.94
C LEU A 37 6.76 7.07 -15.79
N SER A 38 6.41 6.99 -17.06
CA SER A 38 7.11 6.13 -18.01
C SER A 38 8.49 6.71 -18.34
N CYS A 39 9.50 5.84 -18.40
CA CYS A 39 10.85 6.16 -18.85
C CYS A 39 11.16 5.29 -20.05
N GLY A 40 10.83 5.80 -21.24
CA GLY A 40 10.87 5.02 -22.46
C GLY A 40 9.87 3.85 -22.47
N PRO A 41 10.05 2.88 -23.38
CA PRO A 41 9.08 1.82 -23.59
C PRO A 41 9.07 0.75 -22.48
N ASP A 42 10.20 0.55 -21.80
CA ASP A 42 10.43 -0.65 -20.97
C ASP A 42 10.44 -0.37 -19.47
N ALA A 43 10.56 0.90 -19.04
CA ALA A 43 10.67 1.27 -17.64
C ALA A 43 9.55 2.23 -17.21
N THR A 44 9.12 2.09 -15.96
CA THR A 44 8.12 2.97 -15.35
C THR A 44 8.46 3.19 -13.89
N PHE A 45 8.55 4.44 -13.49
CA PHE A 45 8.74 4.86 -12.11
C PHE A 45 7.39 5.10 -11.44
N TYR A 46 7.27 4.63 -10.21
CA TYR A 46 6.17 4.95 -9.32
C TYR A 46 6.70 5.79 -8.17
N PHE A 47 6.20 7.01 -8.04
CA PHE A 47 6.52 7.87 -6.91
C PHE A 47 5.62 7.50 -5.73
N GLU A 48 6.16 6.74 -4.78
CA GLU A 48 5.41 6.26 -3.63
C GLU A 48 5.06 7.40 -2.64
N ASN A 49 4.00 7.19 -1.84
CA ASN A 49 3.61 8.02 -0.71
C ASN A 49 3.15 7.15 0.45
N TYR A 50 2.71 7.78 1.53
CA TYR A 50 2.23 7.04 2.70
C TYR A 50 1.10 6.05 2.34
N GLU A 51 0.09 6.48 1.60
CA GLU A 51 -1.07 5.63 1.23
C GLU A 51 -0.66 4.41 0.39
N THR A 52 0.21 4.61 -0.60
CA THR A 52 0.64 3.52 -1.49
C THR A 52 1.53 2.53 -0.76
N MET A 53 2.44 3.01 0.10
CA MET A 53 3.28 2.17 0.96
C MET A 53 2.45 1.41 1.99
N HIS A 54 1.50 2.08 2.66
CA HIS A 54 0.59 1.51 3.64
C HIS A 54 -0.21 0.35 3.01
N HIS A 55 -0.77 0.55 1.82
CA HIS A 55 -1.47 -0.52 1.09
C HIS A 55 -0.55 -1.68 0.68
N GLN A 56 0.67 -1.40 0.20
CA GLN A 56 1.63 -2.45 -0.17
C GLN A 56 1.99 -3.35 1.02
N VAL A 57 2.23 -2.76 2.19
CA VAL A 57 2.51 -3.52 3.42
C VAL A 57 1.34 -4.42 3.79
N HIS A 58 0.10 -3.91 3.74
CA HIS A 58 -1.08 -4.72 4.03
C HIS A 58 -1.32 -5.83 3.01
N GLU A 59 -1.09 -5.59 1.72
CA GLU A 59 -1.19 -6.65 0.71
C GLU A 59 -0.17 -7.77 0.98
N MET A 60 1.05 -7.45 1.40
CA MET A 60 2.06 -8.45 1.74
C MET A 60 1.65 -9.30 2.95
N LEU A 61 1.30 -8.65 4.06
CA LEU A 61 0.83 -9.35 5.26
C LEU A 61 -0.40 -10.22 4.98
N PHE A 62 -1.35 -9.73 4.18
CA PHE A 62 -2.55 -10.47 3.83
C PHE A 62 -2.27 -11.71 2.97
N ILE A 63 -1.39 -11.59 1.96
CA ILE A 63 -1.04 -12.68 1.04
C ILE A 63 -0.23 -13.76 1.75
N GLU A 64 0.77 -13.35 2.53
CA GLU A 64 1.66 -14.27 3.25
C GLU A 64 0.97 -14.91 4.46
N LYS A 65 -0.25 -14.45 4.81
CA LYS A 65 -0.96 -14.77 6.07
C LYS A 65 -0.09 -14.46 7.30
N GLY A 66 0.81 -13.50 7.15
CA GLY A 66 1.81 -13.15 8.15
C GLY A 66 1.27 -12.24 9.24
N GLY A 67 1.77 -12.47 10.45
CA GLY A 67 1.56 -11.67 11.66
C GLY A 67 2.81 -11.75 12.53
N ASP A 68 2.77 -11.23 13.76
CA ASP A 68 3.92 -11.14 14.69
C ASP A 68 4.61 -12.49 15.05
N SER A 69 4.08 -13.61 14.57
CA SER A 69 4.56 -14.97 14.83
C SER A 69 5.48 -15.54 13.74
N GLN A 70 5.80 -14.75 12.71
CA GLN A 70 6.77 -15.11 11.65
C GLN A 70 8.15 -14.50 11.89
#